data_AF-A0A6B2VD07-F1
#
_entry.id   AF-A0A6B2VD07-F1
#
_cell.length_a   1.000
_cell.length_b   1.000
_cell.length_c   1.000
_cell.angle_alpha   90.00
_cell.angle_beta   90.00
_cell.angle_gamma   90.00
#
_symmetry.space_group_name_H-M   'P 1'
#
loop_
_entity.id
_entity.type
_entity.pdbx_description
1 polymer ?
#
loop_
_entity_poly.entity_id
_entity_poly.type
_entity_poly.pdbx_seq_one_letter_code
_entity_poly.pdbx_strand_id
1 'polypeptide(L)'
;MGQTAGVTVIVWIAVGSLAAWLWLLLGQGFFWRTDVRLPPGEEPPPDGWPDVCVVVPARDEAAVLGESLPSLLAQDYPGRAEVFLIDDGSTDGTGELARALGRRGAGPALTV
;
A
#
# COMPACT_ATOMS: atom_id res chain seq x y z
N MET A 1 -6.75 49.45 11.06
CA MET A 1 -6.99 48.91 9.69
C MET A 1 -6.17 47.65 9.38
N GLY A 2 -4.99 47.42 9.99
CA GLY A 2 -4.19 46.20 9.71
C GLY A 2 -4.70 44.89 10.33
N GLN A 3 -5.32 44.93 11.52
CA GLN A 3 -5.78 43.71 12.22
C GLN A 3 -7.00 43.05 11.54
N THR A 4 -7.94 43.86 11.04
CA THR A 4 -9.13 43.36 10.32
C THR A 4 -8.77 42.74 8.97
N ALA A 5 -7.74 43.25 8.28
CA ALA A 5 -7.25 42.67 7.04
C ALA A 5 -6.62 41.28 7.27
N GLY A 6 -5.83 41.12 8.33
CA GLY A 6 -5.23 39.82 8.70
C GLY A 6 -6.27 38.75 9.06
N VAL A 7 -7.30 39.11 9.84
CA VAL A 7 -8.40 38.20 10.19
C VAL A 7 -9.15 37.74 8.94
N THR A 8 -9.44 38.65 8.00
CA THR A 8 -10.12 38.31 6.74
C THR A 8 -9.33 37.33 5.88
N VAL A 9 -8.00 37.50 5.77
CA VAL A 9 -7.14 36.59 4.99
C VAL A 9 -7.16 35.17 5.59
N ILE A 10 -7.03 35.04 6.91
CA ILE A 10 -7.07 33.74 7.60
C ILE A 10 -8.43 33.05 7.38
N VAL A 11 -9.52 33.80 7.47
CA VAL A 11 -10.87 33.26 7.23
C VAL A 11 -11.00 32.70 5.81
N TRP A 12 -10.53 33.42 4.79
CA TRP A 12 -10.60 32.92 3.41
C TRP A 12 -9.73 31.69 3.16
N ILE A 13 -8.55 31.62 3.78
CA ILE A 13 -7.70 30.42 3.73
C ILE A 13 -8.43 29.24 4.38
N ALA A 14 -9.02 29.44 5.57
CA ALA A 14 -9.75 28.40 6.28
C ALA A 14 -10.97 27.90 5.49
N VAL A 15 -11.75 28.82 4.90
CA VAL A 15 -12.90 28.48 4.06
C VAL A 15 -12.47 27.73 2.80
N GLY A 16 -11.42 28.19 2.12
CA GLY A 16 -10.89 27.50 0.93
C GLY A 16 -10.36 26.10 1.26
N SER A 17 -9.64 25.95 2.38
CA SER A 17 -9.16 24.65 2.86
C SER A 17 -10.31 23.71 3.20
N LEU A 18 -11.33 24.21 3.93
CA LEU A 18 -12.52 23.42 4.26
C LEU A 18 -13.27 23.00 3.00
N ALA A 19 -13.45 23.89 2.04
CA ALA A 19 -14.10 23.57 0.76
C ALA A 19 -13.32 22.50 -0.02
N ALA A 20 -11.98 22.58 -0.05
CA ALA A 20 -11.14 21.56 -0.68
C ALA A 20 -11.30 20.19 0.01
N TRP A 21 -11.29 20.15 1.34
CA TRP A 21 -11.51 18.92 2.10
C TRP A 21 -12.92 18.36 1.90
N LEU A 22 -13.96 19.19 1.90
CA LEU A 22 -15.33 18.76 1.62
C LEU A 22 -15.47 18.22 0.19
N TRP A 23 -14.80 18.84 -0.78
CA TRP A 23 -14.77 18.32 -2.15
C TRP A 23 -14.06 16.98 -2.23
N LEU A 24 -12.86 16.85 -1.64
CA LEU A 24 -12.16 15.56 -1.60
C LEU A 24 -12.99 14.50 -0.89
N LEU A 25 -13.72 14.86 0.17
CA LEU A 25 -14.58 13.98 0.97
C LEU A 25 -15.98 13.73 0.37
N LEU A 26 -16.42 14.40 -0.70
CA LEU A 26 -17.79 14.16 -1.23
C LEU A 26 -17.85 14.16 -2.76
N GLY A 27 -17.01 14.95 -3.42
CA GLY A 27 -17.00 15.18 -4.86
C GLY A 27 -16.15 14.20 -5.67
N GLN A 28 -15.34 13.35 -5.03
CA GLN A 28 -14.51 12.33 -5.70
C GLN A 28 -15.04 10.91 -5.48
N GLY A 29 -16.38 10.76 -5.45
CA GLY A 29 -17.03 9.45 -5.51
C GLY A 29 -16.69 8.50 -4.36
N PHE A 30 -16.35 9.01 -3.18
CA PHE A 30 -15.98 8.17 -2.03
C PHE A 30 -14.76 7.29 -2.27
N PHE A 31 -13.77 7.74 -3.05
CA PHE A 31 -12.55 6.96 -3.36
C PHE A 31 -11.78 6.43 -2.13
N TRP A 32 -11.93 7.07 -0.96
CA TRP A 32 -11.34 6.64 0.31
C TRP A 32 -12.10 5.46 0.95
N ARG A 33 -13.26 5.07 0.42
CA ARG A 33 -13.92 3.82 0.79
C ARG A 33 -13.15 2.68 0.14
N THR A 34 -12.56 1.85 0.98
CA THR A 34 -11.97 0.56 0.61
C THR A 34 -13.05 -0.51 0.49
N ASP A 35 -14.15 -0.19 -0.21
CA ASP A 35 -15.29 -1.08 -0.45
C ASP A 35 -15.20 -1.83 -1.79
N VAL A 36 -14.19 -1.54 -2.61
CA VAL A 36 -13.85 -2.36 -3.77
C VAL A 36 -13.52 -3.78 -3.29
N ARG A 37 -14.35 -4.72 -3.72
CA ARG A 37 -14.15 -6.16 -3.53
C ARG A 37 -14.14 -6.80 -4.91
N LEU A 38 -13.26 -7.78 -5.10
CA LEU A 38 -13.39 -8.64 -6.26
C LEU A 38 -14.75 -9.34 -6.18
N PRO A 39 -15.51 -9.41 -7.29
CA PRO A 39 -16.71 -10.23 -7.30
C PRO A 39 -16.31 -11.68 -6.96
N PRO A 40 -17.20 -12.45 -6.30
CA PRO A 40 -16.96 -13.88 -6.12
C PRO A 40 -16.59 -14.51 -7.47
N GLY A 41 -15.57 -15.36 -7.48
CA GLY A 41 -15.25 -16.14 -8.67
C GLY A 41 -16.42 -17.08 -8.97
N GLU A 42 -17.24 -16.74 -9.96
CA GLU A 42 -18.32 -17.62 -10.45
C GLU A 42 -17.79 -18.65 -11.45
N GLU A 43 -16.61 -18.40 -12.01
CA GLU A 43 -15.96 -19.30 -12.95
C GLU A 43 -15.32 -20.49 -12.21
N PRO A 44 -15.43 -21.71 -12.76
CA PRO A 44 -14.73 -22.85 -12.21
C PRO A 44 -13.22 -22.56 -12.20
N PRO A 45 -12.47 -23.13 -11.22
CA PRO A 45 -11.03 -22.95 -11.18
C PRO A 45 -10.41 -23.34 -12.53
N PRO A 46 -9.44 -22.57 -13.04
CA PRO A 46 -8.77 -22.92 -14.28
C PRO A 46 -8.06 -24.26 -14.14
N ASP A 47 -7.90 -24.99 -15.26
CA ASP A 47 -7.18 -26.27 -15.29
C ASP A 47 -5.73 -26.15 -14.79
N GLY A 48 -5.18 -24.93 -14.77
CA GLY A 48 -3.92 -24.58 -14.15
C GLY A 48 -3.88 -23.10 -13.75
N TRP A 49 -3.21 -22.82 -12.64
CA TRP A 49 -3.00 -21.46 -12.16
C TRP A 49 -1.77 -20.84 -12.86
N PRO A 50 -1.85 -19.57 -13.30
CA PRO A 50 -0.71 -18.92 -13.94
C PRO A 50 0.44 -18.69 -12.96
N ASP A 51 1.67 -18.60 -13.48
CA ASP A 51 2.80 -18.13 -12.69
C ASP A 51 2.59 -16.65 -12.31
N VAL A 52 2.79 -16.33 -11.03
CA VAL A 52 2.64 -14.98 -10.48
C VAL A 52 3.98 -14.44 -9.99
N CYS A 53 4.30 -13.22 -10.43
CA CYS A 53 5.42 -12.44 -9.92
C CYS A 53 4.86 -11.24 -9.14
N VAL A 54 5.18 -11.16 -7.85
CA VAL A 54 4.80 -10.05 -6.97
C VAL A 54 6.00 -9.14 -6.79
N VAL A 55 5.87 -7.87 -7.20
CA VAL A 55 6.92 -6.87 -7.02
C VAL A 55 6.53 -5.95 -5.86
N VAL A 56 7.39 -5.86 -4.85
CA VAL A 56 7.19 -5.06 -3.63
C VAL A 56 8.23 -3.94 -3.60
N PRO A 57 7.91 -2.70 -4.02
CA PRO A 57 8.81 -1.58 -3.83
C PRO A 57 8.89 -1.23 -2.34
N ALA A 58 10.10 -1.01 -1.83
CA ALA A 58 10.32 -0.67 -0.43
C ALA A 58 11.38 0.43 -0.30
N ARG A 59 11.05 1.51 0.41
CA ARG A 59 11.97 2.59 0.77
C ARG A 59 11.67 3.00 2.20
N ASP A 60 12.61 2.72 3.10
CA ASP A 60 12.51 3.07 4.52
C ASP A 60 11.21 2.51 5.18
N GLU A 61 10.93 1.22 4.94
CA GLU A 61 9.73 0.49 5.35
C GLU A 61 9.95 -0.46 6.55
N ALA A 62 11.10 -0.38 7.26
CA ALA A 62 11.45 -1.35 8.29
C ALA A 62 10.41 -1.42 9.43
N ALA A 63 9.69 -0.32 9.68
CA ALA A 63 8.64 -0.23 10.70
C ALA A 63 7.41 -1.11 10.40
N VAL A 64 7.08 -1.35 9.13
CA VAL A 64 5.87 -2.09 8.72
C VAL A 64 6.20 -3.42 8.06
N LEU A 65 7.41 -3.56 7.51
CA LEU A 65 7.81 -4.73 6.73
C LEU A 65 7.74 -6.04 7.54
N GLY A 66 7.97 -5.94 8.87
CA GLY A 66 7.85 -7.08 9.79
C GLY A 66 6.47 -7.71 9.85
N GLU A 67 5.41 -6.96 9.53
CA GLU A 67 4.03 -7.45 9.49
C GLU A 67 3.57 -7.74 8.06
N SER A 68 3.92 -6.86 7.11
CA SER A 68 3.40 -6.95 5.75
C SER A 68 4.05 -8.08 4.93
N LEU A 69 5.36 -8.24 4.98
CA LEU A 69 6.07 -9.23 4.16
C LEU A 69 5.72 -10.68 4.56
N PRO A 70 5.64 -11.06 5.86
CA PRO A 70 5.17 -12.39 6.23
C PRO A 70 3.75 -12.70 5.75
N SER A 71 2.85 -11.72 5.73
CA SER A 71 1.48 -11.92 5.23
C SER A 71 1.47 -12.25 3.73
N LEU A 72 2.36 -11.63 2.96
CA LEU A 72 2.54 -11.89 1.53
C LEU A 72 3.22 -13.23 1.27
N LEU A 73 4.20 -13.61 2.11
CA LEU A 73 4.85 -14.91 2.01
C LEU A 73 3.97 -16.06 2.52
N ALA A 74 2.85 -15.77 3.17
CA ALA A 74 1.90 -16.78 3.67
C ALA A 74 0.72 -17.03 2.73
N GLN A 75 0.71 -16.43 1.53
CA GLN A 75 -0.37 -16.63 0.56
C GLN A 75 -0.46 -18.09 0.12
N ASP A 76 -1.68 -18.63 0.04
CA ASP A 76 -2.01 -20.00 -0.34
C ASP A 76 -2.31 -20.12 -1.85
N TYR A 77 -1.54 -19.40 -2.67
CA TYR A 77 -1.72 -19.41 -4.11
C TYR A 77 -1.46 -20.82 -4.68
N PRO A 78 -2.41 -21.46 -5.39
CA PRO A 78 -2.24 -22.85 -5.82
C PRO A 78 -1.20 -23.04 -6.94
N GLY A 79 -0.86 -21.96 -7.66
CA GLY A 79 0.18 -21.95 -8.70
C GLY A 79 1.56 -21.57 -8.16
N ARG A 80 2.52 -21.40 -9.08
CA ARG A 80 3.85 -20.88 -8.72
C ARG A 80 3.76 -19.37 -8.48
N ALA A 81 4.25 -18.93 -7.32
CA ALA A 81 4.39 -17.52 -6.99
C ALA A 81 5.82 -17.20 -6.55
N GLU A 82 6.29 -16.02 -6.94
CA GLU A 82 7.60 -15.48 -6.57
C GLU A 82 7.47 -14.00 -6.18
N VAL A 83 8.18 -13.59 -5.13
CA VAL A 83 8.16 -12.24 -4.59
C VAL A 83 9.52 -11.59 -4.81
N PHE A 84 9.52 -10.38 -5.37
CA PHE A 84 10.69 -9.53 -5.58
C PHE A 84 10.50 -8.26 -4.76
N LEU A 85 11.20 -8.15 -3.64
CA LEU A 85 11.24 -6.92 -2.86
C LEU A 85 12.36 -6.03 -3.39
N ILE A 86 12.02 -4.86 -3.88
CA ILE A 86 12.97 -3.91 -4.44
C ILE A 86 13.27 -2.86 -3.37
N ASP A 87 14.43 -3.00 -2.73
CA ASP A 87 14.94 -1.99 -1.80
C ASP A 87 15.52 -0.79 -2.59
N ASP A 88 14.77 0.31 -2.63
CA ASP A 88 15.14 1.54 -3.35
C ASP A 88 16.13 2.39 -2.52
N GLY A 89 17.20 1.78 -2.00
CA GLY A 89 18.29 2.46 -1.29
C GLY A 89 17.95 2.89 0.14
N SER A 90 17.17 2.10 0.87
CA SER A 90 16.77 2.40 2.25
C SER A 90 17.95 2.60 3.21
N THR A 91 17.70 3.37 4.26
CA THR A 91 18.67 3.76 5.28
C THR A 91 18.31 3.26 6.69
N ASP A 92 17.13 2.68 6.84
CA ASP A 92 16.54 2.24 8.11
C ASP A 92 16.70 0.73 8.39
N GLY A 93 17.38 0.00 7.52
CA GLY A 93 17.55 -1.46 7.61
C GLY A 93 16.48 -2.29 6.90
N THR A 94 15.60 -1.68 6.10
CA THR A 94 14.56 -2.37 5.29
C THR A 94 15.09 -3.59 4.54
N GLY A 95 16.16 -3.45 3.74
CA GLY A 95 16.73 -4.56 2.97
C GLY A 95 17.31 -5.69 3.84
N GLU A 96 17.91 -5.36 5.00
CA GLU A 96 18.41 -6.37 5.93
C GLU A 96 17.26 -7.17 6.57
N LEU A 97 16.19 -6.47 6.96
CA LEU A 97 14.98 -7.07 7.50
C LEU A 97 14.31 -7.98 6.46
N ALA A 98 14.16 -7.52 5.22
CA ALA A 98 13.60 -8.31 4.12
C ALA A 98 14.35 -9.64 3.93
N ARG A 99 15.69 -9.59 3.85
CA ARG A 99 16.53 -10.80 3.72
C ARG A 99 16.43 -11.71 4.94
N ALA A 100 16.32 -11.15 6.14
CA ALA A 100 16.14 -11.93 7.36
C ALA A 100 14.80 -12.67 7.37
N LEU A 101 13.73 -12.02 6.92
CA LEU A 101 12.39 -12.61 6.81
C LEU A 101 12.32 -13.68 5.70
N GLY A 102 12.97 -13.45 4.55
CA GLY A 102 13.03 -14.42 3.45
C GLY A 102 13.62 -15.77 3.83
N ARG A 103 14.60 -15.80 4.75
CA ARG A 103 15.21 -17.06 5.24
C ARG A 103 14.29 -17.88 6.14
N ARG A 104 13.18 -17.32 6.63
CA ARG A 104 12.26 -17.96 7.58
C ARG A 104 11.00 -18.52 6.91
N GLY A 105 10.71 -18.15 5.67
CA GLY A 105 9.44 -18.46 4.99
C GLY A 105 9.40 -19.85 4.36
N ALA A 106 8.21 -20.47 4.37
CA ALA A 106 7.89 -21.71 3.65
C ALA A 106 7.00 -21.50 2.42
N GLY A 107 6.65 -20.25 2.10
CA GLY A 107 5.79 -19.89 0.96
C GLY A 107 6.57 -19.44 -0.28
N PRO A 108 6.06 -18.48 -1.07
CA PRO A 108 6.70 -18.00 -2.29
C PRO A 108 8.18 -17.67 -2.10
N ALA A 109 9.01 -17.99 -3.10
CA ALA A 109 10.42 -17.61 -3.08
C ALA A 109 10.56 -16.09 -3.00
N LEU A 110 11.46 -15.59 -2.15
CA LEU A 110 11.73 -14.15 -1.99
C LEU A 110 13.11 -13.79 -2.54
N THR A 111 13.14 -12.78 -3.41
CA THR A 111 14.34 -12.07 -3.86
C THR A 111 14.33 -10.64 -3.33
N VAL A 112 15.46 -10.15 -2.82
CA VAL A 112 15.66 -8.78 -2.27
C VAL A 112 16.82 -8.09 -2.97
#